data_AF-A0A4U7EET8-F1
#
_entry.id   AF-A0A4U7EET8-F1
#
_cell.length_a   1.000
_cell.length_b   1.000
_cell.length_c   1.000
_cell.angle_alpha   90.00
_cell.angle_beta   90.00
_cell.angle_gamma   90.00
#
_symmetry.space_group_name_H-M   'P 1'
#
loop_
_entity.id
_entity.type
_entity.pdbx_description
1 polymer ?
#
loop_
_entity_poly.entity_id
_entity_poly.type
_entity_poly.pdbx_seq_one_letter_code
_entity_poly.pdbx_strand_id
1 'polypeptide(L)'
;MFEFITNNEDRGQVGIGTLIVFIAMVLVAAIAAGVLINTAGFLQSQAEATGQESTDLVSERIDVTSEVGIVNNSNNPTNLSQIRVGVAGAAGADQIDLNKTTIQAVGPNGQETLTFNRTGSISSASDIPAGSFAVQDASGSYVTSSEAVLNSTNSFTIILNPESRPFGGPNATFGQGDSSSLDIVSPAGATTTVELNAPDLFSKKGAAVRL
;
A
#
# COMPACT_ATOMS: atom_id res chain seq x y z
N MET A 1 1.62 -93.71 6.64
CA MET A 1 0.79 -92.50 6.47
C MET A 1 1.46 -91.37 7.25
N PHE A 2 1.96 -90.38 6.50
CA PHE A 2 2.51 -89.06 6.89
C PHE A 2 3.65 -88.98 7.92
N GLU A 3 4.87 -88.81 7.38
CA GLU A 3 6.05 -88.31 8.07
C GLU A 3 6.06 -86.78 7.97
N PHE A 4 6.08 -86.08 9.10
CA PHE A 4 6.18 -84.61 9.13
C PHE A 4 7.65 -84.22 8.98
N ILE A 5 8.02 -83.79 7.78
CA ILE A 5 9.29 -83.14 7.50
C ILE A 5 9.24 -81.76 8.20
N THR A 6 9.79 -81.65 9.41
CA THR A 6 9.95 -80.33 10.07
C THR A 6 11.12 -79.60 9.43
N ASN A 7 10.85 -78.93 8.29
CA ASN A 7 11.84 -78.13 7.56
C ASN A 7 12.09 -76.82 8.35
N ASN A 8 13.05 -76.84 9.28
CA ASN A 8 13.39 -75.69 10.11
C ASN A 8 14.12 -74.60 9.31
N GLU A 9 14.86 -74.96 8.26
CA GLU A 9 15.51 -73.99 7.35
C GLU A 9 14.49 -73.03 6.69
N ASP A 10 13.33 -73.52 6.26
CA ASP A 10 12.31 -72.70 5.58
C ASP A 10 11.68 -71.65 6.51
N ARG A 11 11.58 -71.94 7.82
CA ARG A 11 11.02 -71.00 8.81
C ARG A 11 11.98 -69.84 9.11
N GLY A 12 13.29 -70.10 9.14
CA GLY A 12 14.31 -69.06 9.27
C GLY A 12 14.35 -68.12 8.06
N GLN A 13 14.17 -68.67 6.85
CA GLN A 13 14.12 -67.90 5.61
C GLN A 13 12.89 -66.97 5.54
N VAL A 14 11.72 -67.44 5.95
CA VAL A 14 10.51 -66.58 6.01
C VAL A 14 10.69 -65.45 7.04
N GLY A 15 11.27 -65.74 8.20
CA GLY A 15 11.57 -64.73 9.24
C GLY A 15 12.50 -63.62 8.75
N ILE A 16 13.57 -63.97 8.04
CA ILE A 16 14.49 -63.00 7.43
C ILE A 16 13.76 -62.14 6.38
N GLY A 17 12.89 -62.75 5.56
CA GLY A 17 12.06 -62.03 4.59
C GLY A 17 11.15 -60.98 5.25
N THR A 18 10.51 -61.33 6.36
CA THR A 18 9.66 -60.37 7.10
C THR A 18 10.44 -59.21 7.71
N LEU A 19 11.65 -59.45 8.23
CA LEU A 19 12.51 -58.39 8.78
C LEU A 19 12.98 -57.41 7.69
N ILE A 20 13.32 -57.92 6.49
CA ILE A 20 13.73 -57.09 5.36
C ILE A 20 12.58 -56.15 4.93
N VAL A 21 11.36 -56.69 4.79
CA VAL A 21 10.18 -55.89 4.43
C VAL A 21 9.85 -54.87 5.52
N PHE A 22 9.98 -55.25 6.79
CA PHE A 22 9.75 -54.33 7.90
C PHE A 22 10.70 -53.14 7.87
N ILE A 23 12.00 -53.38 7.69
CA ILE A 23 13.00 -52.31 7.59
C ILE A 23 12.73 -51.42 6.37
N ALA A 24 12.42 -52.03 5.21
CA ALA A 24 12.10 -51.28 3.99
C ALA A 24 10.87 -50.37 4.19
N MET A 25 9.81 -50.87 4.82
CA MET A 25 8.61 -50.09 5.10
C MET A 25 8.89 -48.91 6.03
N VAL A 26 9.71 -49.12 7.07
CA VAL A 26 10.12 -48.06 8.00
C VAL A 26 10.92 -46.97 7.28
N LEU A 27 11.83 -47.33 6.38
CA LEU A 27 12.62 -46.36 5.61
C LEU A 27 11.73 -45.53 4.66
N VAL A 28 10.79 -46.17 3.95
CA VAL A 28 9.84 -45.46 3.09
C VAL A 28 8.95 -44.52 3.90
N ALA A 29 8.45 -44.98 5.06
CA ALA A 29 7.67 -44.15 5.96
C ALA A 29 8.45 -42.95 6.47
N ALA A 30 9.74 -43.11 6.80
CA ALA A 30 10.60 -42.02 7.25
C ALA A 30 10.82 -40.96 6.16
N ILE A 31 11.07 -41.37 4.90
CA ILE A 31 11.22 -40.46 3.77
C ILE A 31 9.89 -39.72 3.51
N ALA A 32 8.78 -40.46 3.48
CA ALA A 32 7.45 -39.87 3.28
C ALA A 32 7.11 -38.86 4.38
N ALA A 33 7.39 -39.16 5.65
CA ALA A 33 7.22 -38.24 6.77
C ALA A 33 8.09 -36.99 6.62
N GLY A 34 9.35 -37.13 6.18
CA GLY A 34 10.24 -36.00 5.92
C GLY A 34 9.68 -35.05 4.85
N VAL A 35 9.14 -35.58 3.76
CA VAL A 35 8.48 -34.79 2.71
C VAL A 35 7.22 -34.10 3.25
N LEU A 36 6.40 -34.81 4.02
CA LEU A 36 5.18 -34.25 4.61
C LEU A 36 5.48 -33.10 5.58
N ILE A 37 6.50 -33.24 6.43
CA ILE A 37 6.92 -32.18 7.36
C ILE A 37 7.45 -30.96 6.61
N ASN A 38 8.29 -31.17 5.59
CA ASN A 38 8.83 -30.06 4.81
C ASN A 38 7.73 -29.31 4.05
N THR A 39 6.78 -30.04 3.49
CA THR A 39 5.61 -29.44 2.81
C THR A 39 4.73 -28.69 3.79
N ALA A 40 4.48 -29.26 4.98
CA ALA A 40 3.71 -28.60 6.03
C ALA A 40 4.40 -27.30 6.49
N GLY A 41 5.73 -27.32 6.68
CA GLY A 41 6.51 -26.13 7.05
C GLY A 41 6.45 -25.03 5.98
N PHE A 42 6.58 -25.40 4.70
CA PHE A 42 6.42 -24.46 3.59
C PHE A 42 5.02 -23.83 3.57
N LEU A 43 3.98 -24.65 3.66
CA LEU A 43 2.60 -24.19 3.67
C LEU A 43 2.29 -23.32 4.90
N GLN A 44 2.86 -23.63 6.06
CA GLN A 44 2.72 -22.81 7.25
C GLN A 44 3.36 -21.42 7.06
N SER A 45 4.61 -21.36 6.60
CA SER A 45 5.28 -20.07 6.36
C SER A 45 4.54 -19.24 5.31
N GLN A 46 4.03 -19.89 4.26
CA GLN A 46 3.20 -19.22 3.26
C GLN A 46 1.89 -18.70 3.86
N ALA A 47 1.21 -19.49 4.69
CA ALA A 47 -0.04 -19.09 5.34
C ALA A 47 0.17 -17.94 6.33
N GLU A 48 1.27 -17.94 7.08
CA GLU A 48 1.64 -16.86 8.00
C GLU A 48 1.94 -15.57 7.23
N ALA A 49 2.72 -15.64 6.15
CA ALA A 49 3.03 -14.48 5.31
C ALA A 49 1.76 -13.89 4.67
N THR A 50 0.90 -14.73 4.09
CA THR A 50 -0.39 -14.27 3.52
C THR A 50 -1.33 -13.73 4.60
N GLY A 51 -1.29 -14.28 5.81
CA GLY A 51 -2.05 -13.79 6.96
C GLY A 51 -1.59 -12.39 7.41
N GLN A 52 -0.28 -12.17 7.46
CA GLN A 52 0.32 -10.86 7.74
C GLN A 52 -0.04 -9.85 6.63
N GLU A 53 0.23 -10.16 5.37
CA GLU A 53 -0.08 -9.28 4.23
C GLU A 53 -1.58 -8.93 4.16
N SER A 54 -2.46 -9.88 4.45
CA SER A 54 -3.91 -9.62 4.50
C SER A 54 -4.30 -8.71 5.67
N THR A 55 -3.61 -8.81 6.80
CA THR A 55 -3.83 -7.95 7.97
C THR A 55 -3.31 -6.54 7.70
N ASP A 56 -2.12 -6.42 7.10
CA ASP A 56 -1.51 -5.15 6.72
C ASP A 56 -2.38 -4.43 5.68
N LEU A 57 -2.91 -5.15 4.68
CA LEU A 57 -3.79 -4.59 3.65
C LEU A 57 -5.05 -3.91 4.22
N VAL A 58 -5.61 -4.43 5.32
CA VAL A 58 -6.82 -3.85 5.94
C VAL A 58 -6.51 -2.85 7.07
N SER A 59 -5.37 -3.01 7.74
CA SER A 59 -4.98 -2.15 8.87
C SER A 59 -4.12 -0.96 8.46
N GLU A 60 -3.19 -1.11 7.51
CA GLU A 60 -2.34 -0.05 6.96
C GLU A 60 -3.04 0.78 5.87
N ARG A 61 -4.27 1.19 6.16
CA ARG A 61 -5.02 2.13 5.33
C ARG A 61 -4.64 3.57 5.69
N ILE A 62 -4.57 4.43 4.67
CA ILE A 62 -4.44 5.87 4.83
C ILE A 62 -5.85 6.48 4.85
N ASP A 63 -6.22 7.15 5.93
CA ASP A 63 -7.47 7.88 6.06
C ASP A 63 -7.28 9.36 5.72
N VAL A 64 -8.28 9.92 5.03
CA VAL A 64 -8.27 11.33 4.63
C VAL A 64 -9.11 12.13 5.62
N THR A 65 -8.47 13.10 6.26
CA THR A 65 -9.05 13.90 7.36
C THR A 65 -9.58 15.24 6.89
N SER A 66 -8.99 15.82 5.83
CA SER A 66 -9.43 17.11 5.30
C SER A 66 -9.03 17.29 3.85
N GLU A 67 -9.90 17.92 3.07
CA GLU A 67 -9.66 18.27 1.68
C GLU A 67 -9.89 19.78 1.52
N VAL A 68 -8.81 20.51 1.25
CA VAL A 68 -8.82 21.97 1.24
C VAL A 68 -8.05 22.50 0.04
N GLY A 69 -8.73 23.27 -0.80
CA GLY A 69 -8.12 24.08 -1.85
C GLY A 69 -7.84 25.49 -1.33
N ILE A 70 -6.67 26.03 -1.63
CA ILE A 70 -6.38 27.45 -1.38
C ILE A 70 -6.55 28.21 -2.68
N VAL A 71 -7.45 29.19 -2.65
CA VAL A 71 -7.80 30.04 -3.78
C VAL A 71 -6.65 31.01 -4.10
N ASN A 72 -6.36 31.23 -5.39
CA ASN A 72 -5.31 32.17 -5.82
C ASN A 72 -5.59 33.59 -5.30
N ASN A 73 -4.55 34.36 -4.95
CA ASN A 73 -4.68 35.75 -4.49
C ASN A 73 -4.71 36.75 -5.67
N SER A 74 -5.56 36.48 -6.66
CA SER A 74 -5.77 37.35 -7.83
C SER A 74 -7.07 38.14 -7.74
N ASN A 75 -7.20 39.22 -8.52
CA ASN A 75 -8.34 40.15 -8.43
C ASN A 75 -9.70 39.50 -8.75
N ASN A 76 -9.73 38.42 -9.53
CA ASN A 76 -10.86 37.52 -9.72
C ASN A 76 -10.33 36.09 -9.64
N PRO A 77 -10.36 35.45 -8.46
CA PRO A 77 -9.76 34.14 -8.36
C PRO A 77 -10.73 33.09 -8.92
N THR A 78 -10.42 32.60 -10.12
CA THR A 78 -11.13 31.47 -10.75
C THR A 78 -10.42 30.14 -10.49
N ASN A 79 -9.15 30.20 -10.06
CA ASN A 79 -8.24 29.07 -10.01
C ASN A 79 -7.73 28.83 -8.58
N LEU A 80 -7.37 27.59 -8.28
CA LEU A 80 -6.70 27.22 -7.04
C LEU A 80 -5.18 27.38 -7.19
N SER A 81 -4.52 27.79 -6.10
CA SER A 81 -3.06 27.92 -6.02
C SER A 81 -2.41 26.66 -5.43
N GLN A 82 -3.13 25.91 -4.61
CA GLN A 82 -2.66 24.65 -4.02
C GLN A 82 -3.87 23.82 -3.58
N ILE A 83 -3.74 22.51 -3.69
CA ILE A 83 -4.68 21.54 -3.12
C ILE A 83 -3.98 20.87 -1.95
N ARG A 84 -4.66 20.79 -0.81
CA ARG A 84 -4.18 20.20 0.43
C ARG A 84 -5.09 19.04 0.82
N VAL A 85 -4.50 17.86 0.96
CA VAL A 85 -5.20 16.66 1.42
C VAL A 85 -4.54 16.23 2.72
N GLY A 86 -5.24 16.45 3.83
CA GLY A 86 -4.84 15.98 5.15
C GLY A 86 -5.03 14.47 5.24
N VAL A 87 -3.96 13.76 5.58
CA VAL A 87 -3.94 12.30 5.68
C VAL A 87 -3.43 11.86 7.05
N ALA A 88 -4.00 10.77 7.55
CA ALA A 88 -3.61 10.10 8.78
C ALA A 88 -3.60 8.58 8.56
N GLY A 89 -2.88 7.83 9.38
CA GLY A 89 -3.00 6.37 9.39
C GLY A 89 -4.34 5.96 10.01
N ALA A 90 -4.96 4.90 9.51
CA ALA A 90 -6.14 4.32 10.12
C ALA A 90 -5.87 3.88 11.57
N ALA A 91 -6.92 3.74 12.37
CA ALA A 91 -6.79 3.28 13.74
C ALA A 91 -6.21 1.85 13.79
N GLY A 92 -5.06 1.69 14.44
CA GLY A 92 -4.35 0.41 14.48
C GLY A 92 -3.46 0.14 13.27
N ALA A 93 -3.30 1.11 12.35
CA ALA A 93 -2.25 1.08 11.35
C ALA A 93 -0.88 1.14 12.03
N ASP A 94 0.04 0.33 11.52
CA ASP A 94 1.45 0.44 11.81
C ASP A 94 2.05 1.65 11.06
N GLN A 95 3.36 1.66 10.91
CA GLN A 95 4.10 2.77 10.33
C GLN A 95 4.00 2.76 8.80
N ILE A 96 3.29 3.73 8.21
CA ILE A 96 3.08 3.84 6.76
C ILE A 96 4.06 4.84 6.15
N ASP A 97 4.93 4.38 5.25
CA ASP A 97 5.89 5.23 4.53
C ASP A 97 5.24 5.93 3.32
N LEU A 98 5.11 7.25 3.38
CA LEU A 98 4.54 8.06 2.29
C LEU A 98 5.47 8.16 1.09
N ASN A 99 6.77 7.86 1.23
CA ASN A 99 7.70 7.83 0.11
C ASN A 99 7.44 6.65 -0.85
N LYS A 100 6.88 5.56 -0.33
CA LYS A 100 6.46 4.39 -1.12
C LYS A 100 4.98 4.43 -1.50
N THR A 101 4.25 5.42 -1.00
CA THR A 101 2.85 5.64 -1.34
C THR A 101 2.76 6.27 -2.72
N THR A 102 1.77 5.84 -3.50
CA THR A 102 1.48 6.43 -4.82
C THR A 102 0.07 7.00 -4.82
N ILE A 103 -0.13 8.08 -5.57
CA ILE A 103 -1.44 8.72 -5.68
C ILE A 103 -1.82 8.73 -7.14
N GLN A 104 -2.88 8.03 -7.52
CA GLN A 104 -3.43 8.09 -8.85
C GLN A 104 -4.47 9.20 -8.90
N ALA A 105 -4.14 10.30 -9.58
CA ALA A 105 -5.05 11.43 -9.71
C ALA A 105 -5.67 11.44 -11.11
N VAL A 106 -6.99 11.58 -11.16
CA VAL A 106 -7.81 11.73 -12.36
C VAL A 106 -8.42 13.12 -12.33
N GLY A 107 -7.89 14.02 -13.15
CA GLY A 107 -8.39 15.37 -13.31
C GLY A 107 -9.12 15.57 -14.64
N PRO A 108 -9.70 16.75 -14.87
CA PRO A 108 -10.37 17.09 -16.12
C PRO A 108 -9.42 17.06 -17.34
N ASN A 109 -8.11 17.20 -17.12
CA ASN A 109 -7.08 17.27 -18.15
C ASN A 109 -6.30 15.95 -18.36
N GLY A 110 -6.70 14.88 -17.67
CA GLY A 110 -6.17 13.52 -17.83
C GLY A 110 -5.96 12.78 -16.51
N GLN A 111 -5.24 11.66 -16.58
CA GLN A 111 -4.87 10.85 -15.42
C GLN A 111 -3.34 10.79 -15.30
N GLU A 112 -2.84 10.81 -14.07
CA GLU A 112 -1.42 10.68 -13.78
C GLU A 112 -1.19 10.00 -12.43
N THR A 113 -0.13 9.20 -12.35
CA THR A 113 0.36 8.64 -11.08
C THR A 113 1.39 9.59 -10.50
N LEU A 114 1.07 10.16 -9.34
CA LEU A 114 1.93 11.03 -8.58
C LEU A 114 2.75 10.19 -7.61
N THR A 115 4.05 10.45 -7.60
CA THR A 115 5.00 9.82 -6.68
C THR A 115 5.56 10.85 -5.72
N PHE A 116 5.98 10.42 -4.53
CA PHE A 116 6.66 11.33 -3.63
C PHE A 116 8.06 11.61 -4.21
N ASN A 117 8.30 12.86 -4.61
CA ASN A 117 9.62 13.26 -5.10
C ASN A 117 10.00 14.60 -4.46
N ARG A 118 11.02 14.55 -3.61
CA ARG A 118 11.64 15.75 -3.03
C ARG A 118 13.06 15.93 -3.53
N THR A 119 13.24 16.08 -4.84
CA THR A 119 14.52 16.48 -5.44
C THR A 119 14.64 18.01 -5.42
N GLY A 120 14.66 18.62 -4.22
CA GLY A 120 14.85 20.08 -4.07
C GLY A 120 14.29 20.70 -2.78
N SER A 121 14.61 21.98 -2.55
CA SER A 121 13.92 22.80 -1.54
C SER A 121 12.60 23.30 -2.11
N ILE A 122 11.50 22.65 -1.77
CA ILE A 122 10.15 23.08 -2.13
C ILE A 122 9.75 24.19 -1.15
N SER A 123 9.49 25.39 -1.66
CA SER A 123 9.05 26.54 -0.85
C SER A 123 7.57 26.87 -1.09
N SER A 124 7.01 26.43 -2.21
CA SER A 124 5.60 26.62 -2.59
C SER A 124 5.08 25.47 -3.45
N ALA A 125 3.75 25.33 -3.51
CA ALA A 125 3.10 24.27 -4.29
C ALA A 125 3.42 24.32 -5.81
N SER A 126 3.74 25.50 -6.33
CA SER A 126 4.16 25.72 -7.72
C SER A 126 5.54 25.11 -8.05
N ASP A 127 6.38 24.87 -7.03
CA ASP A 127 7.72 24.31 -7.21
C ASP A 127 7.68 22.77 -7.34
N ILE A 128 6.52 22.15 -7.12
CA ILE A 128 6.33 20.71 -7.22
C ILE A 128 6.28 20.33 -8.71
N PRO A 129 7.21 19.48 -9.20
CA PRO A 129 7.23 19.08 -10.59
C PRO A 129 6.02 18.19 -10.93
N ALA A 130 5.68 18.14 -12.22
CA ALA A 130 4.66 17.24 -12.74
C ALA A 130 4.96 15.78 -12.38
N GLY A 131 3.92 15.00 -12.11
CA GLY A 131 4.06 13.60 -11.69
C GLY A 131 4.52 13.41 -10.25
N SER A 132 4.54 14.47 -9.43
CA SER A 132 4.93 14.38 -8.03
C SER A 132 4.01 15.10 -7.06
N PHE A 133 4.05 14.69 -5.79
CA PHE A 133 3.40 15.37 -4.68
C PHE A 133 4.41 15.67 -3.57
N ALA A 134 4.12 16.69 -2.77
CA ALA A 134 4.90 17.04 -1.58
C ALA A 134 4.08 16.75 -0.31
N VAL A 135 4.76 16.63 0.82
CA VAL A 135 4.14 16.38 2.12
C VAL A 135 4.60 17.44 3.11
N GLN A 136 3.65 17.95 3.89
CA GLN A 136 3.87 18.86 5.00
C GLN A 136 3.50 18.21 6.33
N ASP A 137 4.26 18.50 7.37
CA ASP A 137 3.92 18.16 8.75
C ASP A 137 2.86 19.11 9.33
N ALA A 138 2.32 18.80 10.52
CA ALA A 138 1.39 19.64 11.26
C ALA A 138 1.91 21.07 11.53
N SER A 139 3.24 21.25 11.54
CA SER A 139 3.90 22.56 11.62
C SER A 139 3.86 23.39 10.32
N GLY A 140 3.37 22.81 9.21
CA GLY A 140 3.35 23.43 7.88
C GLY A 140 4.70 23.42 7.15
N SER A 141 5.71 22.75 7.71
CA SER A 141 7.02 22.56 7.07
C SER A 141 7.00 21.36 6.12
N TYR A 142 7.64 21.48 4.97
CA TYR A 142 7.79 20.39 4.02
C TYR A 142 8.77 19.33 4.56
N VAL A 143 8.35 18.06 4.60
CA VAL A 143 9.13 16.94 5.17
C VAL A 143 9.88 16.14 4.10
N THR A 144 11.03 15.53 4.45
CA THR A 144 11.80 14.70 3.52
C THR A 144 11.12 13.36 3.28
N SER A 145 11.51 12.67 2.19
CA SER A 145 11.16 11.25 1.98
C SER A 145 11.45 10.36 3.17
N SER A 146 12.49 10.68 3.95
CA SER A 146 12.93 9.85 5.09
C SER A 146 12.13 10.11 6.37
N GLU A 147 11.42 11.23 6.45
CA GLU A 147 10.68 11.67 7.64
C GLU A 147 9.16 11.61 7.43
N ALA A 148 8.72 11.45 6.18
CA ALA A 148 7.31 11.37 5.79
C ALA A 148 6.71 10.00 6.13
N VAL A 149 6.70 9.65 7.41
CA VAL A 149 6.19 8.36 7.87
C VAL A 149 5.02 8.53 8.82
N LEU A 150 3.85 8.05 8.37
CA LEU A 150 2.59 8.05 9.09
C LEU A 150 2.60 7.02 10.21
N ASN A 151 1.96 7.37 11.31
CA ASN A 151 1.68 6.51 12.46
C ASN A 151 0.31 6.90 13.03
N SER A 152 -0.15 6.15 14.04
CA SER A 152 -1.44 6.37 14.70
C SER A 152 -1.60 7.70 15.46
N THR A 153 -0.52 8.46 15.63
CA THR A 153 -0.47 9.70 16.44
C THR A 153 -0.19 10.95 15.61
N ASN A 154 0.35 10.81 14.39
CA ASN A 154 0.68 11.92 13.52
C ASN A 154 -0.25 11.98 12.30
N SER A 155 -0.27 13.16 11.71
CA SER A 155 -1.02 13.45 10.49
C SER A 155 -0.16 14.33 9.61
N PHE A 156 -0.20 14.09 8.31
CA PHE A 156 0.50 14.91 7.34
C PHE A 156 -0.49 15.54 6.37
N THR A 157 -0.06 16.59 5.69
CA THR A 157 -0.82 17.21 4.61
C THR A 157 -0.09 16.99 3.29
N ILE A 158 -0.72 16.27 2.38
CA ILE A 158 -0.27 16.12 1.00
C ILE A 158 -0.60 17.42 0.27
N ILE A 159 0.40 17.97 -0.42
CA ILE A 159 0.28 19.18 -1.23
C ILE A 159 0.41 18.80 -2.69
N LEU A 160 -0.56 19.23 -3.48
CA LEU A 160 -0.65 18.98 -4.91
C LEU A 160 -0.66 20.31 -5.66
N ASN A 161 -0.03 20.31 -6.83
CA ASN A 161 0.03 21.47 -7.72
C ASN A 161 -1.16 21.44 -8.71
N PRO A 162 -2.14 22.36 -8.58
CA PRO A 162 -3.32 22.41 -9.46
C PRO A 162 -3.02 22.95 -10.87
N GLU A 163 -1.85 23.55 -11.09
CA GLU A 163 -1.41 24.06 -12.41
C GLU A 163 -0.73 22.96 -13.25
N SER A 164 -0.25 21.91 -12.60
CA SER A 164 0.38 20.76 -13.27
C SER A 164 -0.66 19.72 -13.67
N ARG A 165 -0.32 18.87 -14.66
CA ARG A 165 -1.06 17.62 -14.90
C ARG A 165 -1.07 16.78 -13.61
N PRO A 166 -2.17 16.07 -13.31
CA PRO A 166 -3.39 15.87 -14.12
C PRO A 166 -4.52 16.91 -13.89
N PHE A 167 -4.37 17.79 -12.91
CA PHE A 167 -5.38 18.79 -12.52
C PHE A 167 -5.45 19.94 -13.53
N GLY A 168 -4.28 20.43 -13.95
CA GLY A 168 -4.11 21.52 -14.90
C GLY A 168 -3.27 21.13 -16.12
N GLY A 169 -2.89 22.16 -16.87
CA GLY A 169 -2.07 22.09 -18.08
C GLY A 169 -1.70 23.51 -18.54
N PRO A 170 -1.06 23.65 -19.72
CA PRO A 170 -0.48 24.93 -20.17
C PRO A 170 -1.46 26.11 -20.22
N ASN A 171 -2.77 25.83 -20.35
CA ASN A 171 -3.83 26.83 -20.50
C ASN A 171 -5.03 26.59 -19.56
N ALA A 172 -4.95 25.63 -18.63
CA ALA A 172 -6.05 25.27 -17.74
C ALA A 172 -5.50 24.97 -16.35
N THR A 173 -6.10 25.54 -15.32
CA THR A 173 -5.76 25.27 -13.92
C THR A 173 -7.02 24.78 -13.25
N PHE A 174 -6.89 23.82 -12.33
CA PHE A 174 -8.03 23.34 -11.56
C PHE A 174 -8.68 24.49 -10.78
N GLY A 175 -9.96 24.72 -11.07
CA GLY A 175 -10.69 25.92 -10.68
C GLY A 175 -12.14 25.66 -10.28
N GLN A 176 -12.95 26.71 -10.30
CA GLN A 176 -14.36 26.65 -9.90
C GLN A 176 -15.15 25.67 -10.77
N GLY A 177 -15.94 24.79 -10.15
CA GLY A 177 -16.78 23.81 -10.84
C GLY A 177 -16.05 22.59 -11.38
N ASP A 178 -14.74 22.48 -11.17
CA ASP A 178 -13.97 21.30 -11.56
C ASP A 178 -14.05 20.21 -10.48
N SER A 179 -14.16 18.96 -10.94
CA SER A 179 -14.11 17.75 -10.10
C SER A 179 -12.88 16.91 -10.44
N SER A 180 -12.28 16.27 -9.43
CA SER A 180 -11.16 15.35 -9.61
C SER A 180 -11.24 14.19 -8.62
N SER A 181 -10.82 12.99 -9.02
CA SER A 181 -10.74 11.82 -8.15
C SER A 181 -9.29 11.46 -7.88
N LEU A 182 -8.95 11.15 -6.64
CA LEU A 182 -7.64 10.71 -6.19
C LEU A 182 -7.74 9.37 -5.51
N ASP A 183 -6.97 8.40 -5.99
CA ASP A 183 -6.79 7.11 -5.32
C ASP A 183 -5.41 7.07 -4.68
N ILE A 184 -5.38 7.11 -3.36
CA ILE A 184 -4.15 6.98 -2.56
C ILE A 184 -3.92 5.49 -2.29
N VAL A 185 -2.76 4.98 -2.69
CA VAL A 185 -2.38 3.57 -2.54
C VAL A 185 -1.22 3.48 -1.56
N SER A 186 -1.46 2.86 -0.39
CA SER A 186 -0.42 2.62 0.62
C SER A 186 0.56 1.54 0.13
N PRO A 187 1.75 1.42 0.76
CA PRO A 187 2.73 0.40 0.39
C PRO A 187 2.24 -1.04 0.59
N ALA A 188 1.35 -1.26 1.55
CA ALA A 188 0.65 -2.54 1.77
C ALA A 188 -0.46 -2.82 0.74
N GLY A 189 -0.73 -1.88 -0.17
CA GLY A 189 -1.74 -2.02 -1.23
C GLY A 189 -3.14 -1.56 -0.83
N ALA A 190 -3.32 -0.98 0.36
CA ALA A 190 -4.60 -0.44 0.78
C ALA A 190 -4.94 0.81 -0.05
N THR A 191 -6.15 0.87 -0.60
CA THR A 191 -6.58 1.98 -1.45
C THR A 191 -7.62 2.86 -0.75
N THR A 192 -7.43 4.17 -0.83
CA THR A 192 -8.36 5.18 -0.35
C THR A 192 -8.69 6.15 -1.47
N THR A 193 -9.94 6.13 -1.91
CA THR A 193 -10.47 7.05 -2.91
C THR A 193 -10.97 8.33 -2.24
N VAL A 194 -10.63 9.46 -2.84
CA VAL A 194 -11.00 10.82 -2.42
C VAL A 194 -11.52 11.56 -3.65
N GLU A 195 -12.63 12.27 -3.52
CA GLU A 195 -13.20 13.06 -4.60
C GLU A 195 -13.13 14.54 -4.23
N LEU A 196 -12.35 15.31 -4.99
CA LEU A 196 -12.21 16.75 -4.83
C LEU A 196 -13.21 17.45 -5.75
N ASN A 197 -14.15 18.18 -5.16
CA ASN A 197 -15.19 18.92 -5.87
C ASN A 197 -15.07 20.41 -5.55
N ALA A 198 -14.55 21.18 -6.52
CA ALA A 198 -14.42 22.61 -6.36
C ALA A 198 -15.79 23.31 -6.53
N PRO A 199 -16.22 24.18 -5.61
CA PRO A 199 -17.49 24.89 -5.74
C PRO A 199 -17.49 25.90 -6.90
N ASP A 200 -18.68 26.16 -7.44
CA ASP A 200 -18.90 26.99 -8.65
C ASP A 200 -18.47 28.46 -8.50
N LEU A 201 -18.27 28.96 -7.28
CA LEU A 201 -17.91 30.35 -7.00
C LEU A 201 -16.98 30.47 -5.78
N PHE A 202 -15.81 31.09 -5.95
CA PHE A 202 -14.93 31.43 -4.84
C PHE A 202 -15.30 32.79 -4.24
N SER A 203 -15.73 32.78 -2.97
CA SER A 203 -16.27 33.96 -2.30
C SER A 203 -15.21 34.97 -1.81
N LYS A 204 -13.95 34.53 -1.61
CA LYS A 204 -12.85 35.37 -1.06
C LYS A 204 -11.49 34.97 -1.63
N LYS A 205 -10.60 35.97 -1.82
CA LYS A 205 -9.19 35.77 -2.23
C LYS A 205 -8.40 35.08 -1.13
N GLY A 206 -7.55 34.11 -1.49
CA GLY A 206 -6.71 33.40 -0.51
C GLY A 206 -7.49 32.60 0.53
N ALA A 207 -8.79 32.40 0.35
CA ALA A 207 -9.60 31.61 1.26
C ALA A 207 -9.31 30.12 1.08
N ALA A 208 -9.34 29.40 2.20
CA ALA A 208 -9.43 27.96 2.22
C ALA A 208 -10.87 27.55 1.87
N VAL A 209 -11.02 26.76 0.82
CA VAL A 209 -12.30 26.23 0.37
C VAL A 209 -12.25 24.72 0.54
N ARG A 210 -13.30 24.15 1.10
CA ARG A 210 -13.44 22.69 1.17
C ARG A 210 -13.65 22.15 -0.24
N LEU A 211 -12.83 21.18 -0.60
CA LEU A 211 -13.01 20.39 -1.82
C LEU A 211 -13.84 19.15 -1.50
#